data_AF-A0A952Z6R0-F1
#
_entry.id   AF-A0A952Z6R0-F1
#
_cell.length_a   1.000
_cell.length_b   1.000
_cell.length_c   1.000
_cell.angle_alpha   90.00
_cell.angle_beta   90.00
_cell.angle_gamma   90.00
#
_symmetry.space_group_name_H-M   'P 1'
#
loop_
_entity.id
_entity.type
_entity.pdbx_description
1 polymer ?
#
loop_
_entity_poly.entity_id
_entity_poly.type
_entity_poly.pdbx_seq_one_letter_code
_entity_poly.pdbx_strand_id
1 'polypeptide(L)'
;MERKAKVTQDAVTDACDELMESGKNVTVNAIIAMTGGSFSTVGAMVKNWKAEQALKTAPAIEMPETVKTAMHKAVTVIWDAASSLASDEIDRIRKEAGEGIDKAKIELSEYVGEITRLEKELEQSQNITAETGKRLSTAMTQISELTTQKTALETRLSDRDNELDRMRADYKKLQTELITIAKTKAKQNKVG
;
A
#
# COMPACT_ATOMS: atom_id res chain seq x y z
N MET A 1 1.92 -29.94 -72.56
CA MET A 1 2.49 -31.12 -71.87
C MET A 1 2.79 -30.72 -70.44
N GLU A 2 1.91 -31.07 -69.50
CA GLU A 2 2.17 -30.86 -68.07
C GLU A 2 3.38 -31.70 -67.64
N ARG A 3 4.36 -31.06 -66.99
CA ARG A 3 5.42 -31.79 -66.29
C ARG A 3 4.78 -32.52 -65.12
N LYS A 4 4.63 -33.85 -65.24
CA LYS A 4 4.31 -34.71 -64.09
C LYS A 4 5.33 -34.42 -62.97
N ALA A 5 4.82 -34.15 -61.77
CA ALA A 5 5.63 -33.83 -60.61
C ALA A 5 6.71 -34.91 -60.38
N LYS A 6 7.92 -34.48 -60.03
CA LYS A 6 9.04 -35.39 -59.70
C LYS A 6 8.71 -36.09 -58.39
N VAL A 7 8.74 -37.43 -58.38
CA VAL A 7 8.56 -38.23 -57.15
C VAL A 7 9.61 -37.85 -56.12
N THR A 8 9.20 -37.75 -54.86
CA THR A 8 10.03 -37.40 -53.71
C THR A 8 10.32 -38.63 -52.83
N GLN A 9 11.41 -38.57 -52.06
CA GLN A 9 11.77 -39.64 -51.11
C GLN A 9 10.69 -39.82 -50.04
N ASP A 10 10.15 -38.72 -49.51
CA ASP A 10 9.12 -38.76 -48.45
C ASP A 10 7.86 -39.48 -48.92
N ALA A 11 7.36 -39.18 -50.12
CA ALA A 11 6.18 -39.86 -50.68
C ALA A 11 6.43 -41.37 -50.89
N VAL A 12 7.66 -41.75 -51.26
CA VAL A 12 8.05 -43.17 -51.36
C VAL A 12 8.13 -43.83 -50.00
N THR A 13 8.68 -43.14 -48.99
CA THR A 13 8.74 -43.63 -47.61
C THR A 13 7.34 -43.86 -47.04
N ASP A 14 6.43 -42.89 -47.17
CA ASP A 14 5.05 -42.99 -46.70
C ASP A 14 4.31 -44.18 -47.36
N ALA A 15 4.47 -44.35 -48.67
CA ALA A 15 3.89 -45.48 -49.39
C ALA A 15 4.51 -46.83 -48.99
N CYS A 16 5.80 -46.86 -48.64
CA CYS A 16 6.46 -48.06 -48.14
C CYS A 16 5.94 -48.44 -46.75
N ASP A 17 5.76 -47.45 -45.87
CA ASP A 17 5.22 -47.65 -44.53
C ASP A 17 3.75 -48.10 -44.59
N GLU A 18 2.92 -47.52 -45.46
CA GLU A 18 1.52 -47.94 -45.67
C GLU A 18 1.42 -49.40 -46.16
N LEU A 19 2.29 -49.81 -47.10
CA LEU A 19 2.32 -51.20 -47.56
C LEU A 19 2.80 -52.16 -46.45
N MET A 20 3.77 -51.74 -45.65
CA MET A 20 4.27 -52.53 -44.52
C MET A 20 3.22 -52.69 -43.42
N GLU A 21 2.52 -51.61 -43.03
CA GLU A 21 1.44 -51.63 -42.03
C GLU A 21 0.24 -52.47 -42.49
N SER A 22 -0.07 -52.45 -43.78
CA SER A 22 -1.12 -53.29 -44.37
C SER A 22 -0.70 -54.75 -44.60
N GLY A 23 0.50 -55.15 -44.15
CA GLY A 23 1.02 -56.52 -44.27
C GLY A 23 1.31 -56.94 -45.72
N LYS A 24 1.44 -55.98 -46.63
CA LYS A 24 1.71 -56.22 -48.07
C LYS A 24 3.21 -56.10 -48.37
N ASN A 25 3.63 -56.79 -49.42
CA ASN A 25 5.03 -56.73 -49.87
C ASN A 25 5.36 -55.35 -50.46
N VAL A 26 6.35 -54.67 -49.88
CA VAL A 26 6.92 -53.41 -50.39
C VAL A 26 7.77 -53.67 -51.64
N THR A 27 7.09 -53.73 -52.78
CA THR A 27 7.69 -53.89 -54.12
C THR A 27 7.77 -52.56 -54.83
N VAL A 28 8.83 -52.34 -55.64
CA VAL A 28 9.02 -51.10 -56.40
C VAL A 28 7.83 -50.81 -57.32
N ASN A 29 7.20 -51.84 -57.90
CA ASN A 29 6.01 -51.67 -58.73
C ASN A 29 4.78 -51.19 -57.93
N ALA A 30 4.57 -51.69 -56.71
CA ALA A 30 3.46 -51.25 -55.87
C ALA A 30 3.64 -49.78 -55.44
N ILE A 31 4.89 -49.38 -55.14
CA ILE A 31 5.22 -48.00 -54.80
C ILE A 31 5.06 -47.06 -56.00
N ILE A 32 5.45 -47.48 -57.21
CA ILE A 32 5.22 -46.69 -58.44
C ILE A 32 3.72 -46.52 -58.70
N ALA A 33 2.90 -47.52 -58.41
CA ALA A 33 1.44 -47.41 -58.57
C ALA A 33 0.82 -46.37 -57.61
N MET A 34 1.42 -46.16 -56.43
CA MET A 34 0.96 -45.19 -55.43
C MET A 34 1.54 -43.78 -55.63
N THR A 35 2.82 -43.69 -56.00
CA THR A 35 3.59 -42.43 -56.00
C THR A 35 3.93 -41.91 -57.41
N GLY A 36 3.85 -42.77 -58.43
CA GLY A 36 4.32 -42.51 -59.79
C GLY A 36 5.84 -42.71 -59.95
N GLY A 37 6.42 -42.13 -61.00
CA GLY A 37 7.88 -42.14 -61.23
C GLY A 37 8.41 -43.32 -62.05
N SER A 38 9.70 -43.30 -62.35
CA SER A 38 10.38 -44.38 -63.08
C SER A 38 10.93 -45.44 -62.12
N PHE A 39 11.07 -46.67 -62.63
CA PHE A 39 11.58 -47.81 -61.87
C PHE A 39 12.97 -47.57 -61.28
N SER A 40 13.85 -46.88 -62.00
CA SER A 40 15.20 -46.55 -61.51
C SER A 40 15.18 -45.52 -60.38
N THR A 41 14.30 -44.51 -60.44
CA THR A 41 14.20 -43.47 -59.41
C THR A 41 13.53 -44.02 -58.14
N VAL A 42 12.36 -44.66 -58.27
CA VAL A 42 11.66 -45.23 -57.11
C VAL A 42 12.44 -46.41 -56.52
N GLY A 43 13.09 -47.23 -57.35
CA GLY A 43 13.91 -48.35 -56.87
C GLY A 43 15.08 -47.90 -55.98
N ALA A 44 15.73 -46.77 -56.29
CA ALA A 44 16.75 -46.20 -55.43
C ALA A 44 16.16 -45.69 -54.09
N MET A 45 14.99 -45.03 -54.14
CA MET A 45 14.32 -44.50 -52.95
C MET A 45 13.81 -45.59 -52.00
N VAL A 46 13.24 -46.68 -52.55
CA VAL A 46 12.82 -47.86 -51.79
C VAL A 46 14.03 -48.57 -51.18
N LYS A 47 15.17 -48.62 -51.87
CA LYS A 47 16.41 -49.19 -51.33
C LYS A 47 16.92 -48.39 -50.13
N ASN A 48 16.88 -47.06 -50.20
CA ASN A 48 17.25 -46.18 -49.09
C ASN A 48 16.33 -46.41 -47.88
N TRP A 49 15.02 -46.45 -48.10
CA TRP A 49 14.05 -46.76 -47.05
C TRP A 49 14.31 -48.14 -46.41
N LYS A 50 14.60 -49.18 -47.21
CA LYS A 50 14.95 -50.51 -46.66
C LYS A 50 16.21 -50.49 -45.80
N ALA A 51 17.19 -49.65 -46.15
CA ALA A 51 18.41 -49.49 -45.36
C ALA A 51 18.15 -48.75 -44.04
N GLU A 52 17.30 -47.73 -44.05
CA GLU A 52 16.84 -47.02 -42.84
C GLU A 52 16.01 -47.92 -41.93
N GLN A 53 15.12 -48.75 -42.50
CA GLN A 53 14.38 -49.72 -41.70
C GLN A 53 15.29 -50.78 -41.09
N ALA A 54 16.29 -51.27 -41.82
CA ALA A 54 17.27 -52.21 -41.27
C ALA A 54 18.07 -51.63 -40.08
N LEU A 55 18.33 -50.31 -40.08
CA LEU A 55 18.96 -49.61 -38.95
C LEU A 55 18.00 -49.48 -37.75
N LYS A 56 16.71 -49.19 -37.98
CA LYS A 56 15.69 -49.09 -36.92
C LYS A 56 15.35 -50.44 -36.28
N THR A 57 15.42 -51.54 -37.05
CA THR A 57 15.15 -52.90 -36.58
C THR A 57 16.40 -53.67 -36.16
N ALA A 58 17.57 -53.02 -36.12
CA ALA A 58 18.78 -53.65 -35.61
C ALA A 58 18.54 -54.09 -34.15
N PRO A 59 18.94 -55.31 -33.74
CA PRO A 59 18.73 -55.78 -32.38
C PRO A 59 19.34 -54.79 -31.39
N ALA A 60 18.52 -54.22 -30.50
CA ALA A 60 19.02 -53.41 -29.40
C ALA A 60 19.97 -54.29 -28.57
N ILE A 61 21.21 -53.83 -28.37
CA ILE A 61 22.13 -54.49 -27.43
C ILE A 61 21.47 -54.42 -26.06
N GLU A 62 21.00 -55.55 -25.54
CA GLU A 62 20.38 -55.59 -24.23
C GLU A 62 21.40 -55.25 -23.15
N MET A 63 21.07 -54.24 -22.35
CA MET A 63 21.88 -53.84 -21.21
C MET A 63 21.93 -54.98 -20.18
N PRO A 64 23.12 -55.39 -19.71
CA PRO A 64 23.23 -56.45 -18.71
C PRO A 64 22.44 -56.14 -17.42
N GLU A 65 21.85 -57.16 -16.80
CA GLU A 65 21.02 -57.02 -15.59
C GLU A 65 21.78 -56.39 -14.40
N THR A 66 23.08 -56.61 -14.32
CA THR A 66 23.95 -55.97 -13.31
C THR A 66 23.96 -54.45 -13.47
N VAL A 67 23.97 -53.95 -14.71
CA VAL A 67 23.94 -52.52 -15.02
C VAL A 67 22.55 -51.95 -14.74
N LYS A 68 21.47 -52.65 -15.12
CA LYS A 68 20.08 -52.23 -14.79
C LYS A 68 19.87 -52.10 -13.28
N THR A 69 20.32 -53.09 -12.51
CA THR A 69 20.21 -53.09 -11.04
C THR A 69 21.01 -51.95 -10.42
N ALA A 70 22.25 -51.72 -10.89
CA ALA A 70 23.07 -50.61 -10.44
C ALA A 70 22.41 -49.25 -10.74
N MET A 71 21.80 -49.11 -11.92
CA MET A 71 21.11 -47.89 -12.34
C MET A 71 19.86 -47.64 -11.50
N HIS A 72 19.03 -48.66 -11.23
CA HIS A 72 17.89 -48.54 -10.34
C HIS A 72 18.29 -48.12 -8.92
N LYS A 73 19.33 -48.74 -8.37
CA LYS A 73 19.85 -48.39 -7.03
C LYS A 73 20.35 -46.94 -6.99
N ALA A 74 21.05 -46.50 -8.04
CA ALA A 74 21.50 -45.11 -8.14
C ALA A 74 20.33 -44.12 -8.20
N VAL A 75 19.28 -44.43 -8.98
CA VAL A 75 18.06 -43.60 -9.06
C VAL A 75 17.38 -43.50 -7.68
N THR A 76 17.25 -44.60 -6.95
CA THR A 76 16.66 -44.55 -5.59
C THR A 76 17.48 -43.67 -4.65
N VAL A 77 18.81 -43.82 -4.63
CA VAL A 77 19.67 -43.01 -3.76
C VAL A 77 19.60 -41.52 -4.13
N ILE A 78 19.58 -41.20 -5.42
CA ILE A 78 19.46 -39.81 -5.90
C ILE A 78 18.09 -39.24 -5.51
N TRP A 79 17.02 -40.02 -5.68
CA TRP A 79 15.67 -39.60 -5.35
C TRP A 79 15.50 -39.36 -3.85
N ASP A 80 16.01 -40.26 -3.01
CA ASP A 80 15.95 -40.13 -1.55
C ASP A 80 16.74 -38.92 -1.07
N ALA A 81 17.94 -38.69 -1.63
CA ALA A 81 18.76 -37.53 -1.31
C ALA A 81 18.09 -36.22 -1.76
N ALA A 82 17.52 -36.18 -2.97
CA ALA A 82 16.80 -35.02 -3.47
C ALA A 82 15.53 -34.73 -2.67
N SER A 83 14.77 -35.75 -2.32
CA SER A 83 13.53 -35.63 -1.52
C SER A 83 13.82 -35.15 -0.10
N SER A 84 14.91 -35.65 0.50
CA SER A 84 15.35 -35.22 1.83
C SER A 84 15.77 -33.75 1.82
N LEU A 85 16.63 -33.37 0.86
CA LEU A 85 17.07 -31.98 0.71
C LEU A 85 15.91 -31.02 0.47
N ALA A 86 14.94 -31.42 -0.38
CA ALA A 86 13.74 -30.61 -0.62
C ALA A 86 12.86 -30.48 0.63
N SER A 87 12.72 -31.54 1.41
CA SER A 87 11.96 -31.52 2.66
C SER A 87 12.60 -30.60 3.70
N ASP A 88 13.92 -30.72 3.88
CA ASP A 88 14.70 -29.86 4.78
C ASP A 88 14.60 -28.38 4.40
N GLU A 89 14.68 -28.08 3.09
CA GLU A 89 14.54 -26.73 2.57
C GLU A 89 13.13 -26.16 2.81
N ILE A 90 12.08 -26.96 2.57
CA ILE A 90 10.69 -26.56 2.84
C ILE A 90 10.49 -26.28 4.33
N ASP A 91 11.01 -27.14 5.20
CA ASP A 91 10.88 -26.95 6.65
C ASP A 91 11.66 -25.72 7.14
N ARG A 92 12.84 -25.46 6.57
CA ARG A 92 13.59 -24.23 6.84
C ARG A 92 12.80 -22.99 6.42
N ILE A 93 12.28 -22.96 5.20
CA ILE A 93 11.48 -21.83 4.68
C ILE A 93 10.24 -21.61 5.56
N ARG A 94 9.54 -22.67 5.95
CA ARG A 94 8.36 -22.59 6.82
C ARG A 94 8.70 -22.02 8.18
N LYS A 95 9.82 -22.45 8.77
CA LYS A 95 10.28 -21.95 10.06
C LYS A 95 10.65 -20.48 9.98
N GLU A 96 11.48 -20.09 9.02
CA GLU A 96 11.89 -18.69 8.82
C GLU A 96 10.68 -17.78 8.53
N ALA A 97 9.74 -18.24 7.71
CA ALA A 97 8.50 -17.50 7.44
C ALA A 97 7.62 -17.38 8.70
N GLY A 98 7.51 -18.44 9.50
CA GLY A 98 6.79 -18.42 10.77
C GLY A 98 7.38 -17.41 11.76
N GLU A 99 8.70 -17.47 11.95
CA GLU A 99 9.44 -16.52 12.80
C GLU A 99 9.29 -15.07 12.29
N GLY A 100 9.34 -14.86 10.97
CA GLY A 100 9.12 -13.55 10.35
C GLY A 100 7.71 -13.02 10.58
N ILE A 101 6.68 -13.87 10.45
CA ILE A 101 5.28 -13.51 10.71
C ILE A 101 5.08 -13.15 12.19
N ASP A 102 5.64 -13.95 13.10
CA ASP A 102 5.47 -13.71 14.53
C ASP A 102 6.17 -12.43 14.97
N LYS A 103 7.38 -12.16 14.45
CA LYS A 103 8.07 -10.89 14.66
C LYS A 103 7.24 -9.70 14.14
N ALA A 104 6.71 -9.80 12.92
CA ALA A 104 5.88 -8.74 12.34
C ALA A 104 4.59 -8.50 13.15
N LYS A 105 3.98 -9.55 13.71
CA LYS A 105 2.81 -9.41 14.59
C LYS A 105 3.14 -8.71 15.91
N ILE A 106 4.29 -9.02 16.50
CA ILE A 106 4.76 -8.35 17.73
C ILE A 106 4.97 -6.86 17.46
N GLU A 107 5.74 -6.52 16.42
CA GLU A 107 5.99 -5.13 16.02
C GLU A 107 4.68 -4.38 15.71
N LEU A 108 3.75 -5.03 14.99
CA LEU A 108 2.43 -4.45 14.72
C LEU A 108 1.64 -4.18 16.00
N SER A 109 1.66 -5.11 16.96
CA SER A 109 0.98 -4.94 18.25
C SER A 109 1.57 -3.77 19.04
N GLU A 110 2.89 -3.60 19.02
CA GLU A 110 3.56 -2.47 19.66
C GLU A 110 3.17 -1.14 19.01
N TYR A 111 3.18 -1.06 17.68
CA TYR A 111 2.76 0.14 16.95
C TYR A 111 1.29 0.50 17.18
N VAL A 112 0.39 -0.49 17.18
CA VAL A 112 -1.03 -0.26 17.49
C VAL A 112 -1.21 0.25 18.92
N GLY A 113 -0.47 -0.29 19.89
CA GLY A 113 -0.47 0.19 21.26
C GLY A 113 -0.01 1.64 21.38
N GLU A 114 1.07 1.98 20.69
CA GLU A 114 1.62 3.34 20.69
C GLU A 114 0.70 4.35 19.98
N ILE A 115 0.09 3.97 18.85
CA ILE A 115 -0.91 4.80 18.16
C ILE A 115 -2.08 5.08 19.11
N THR A 116 -2.60 4.06 19.78
CA THR A 116 -3.72 4.21 20.73
C THR A 116 -3.35 5.17 21.88
N ARG A 117 -2.11 5.09 22.38
CA ARG A 117 -1.60 6.00 23.42
C ARG A 117 -1.56 7.44 22.90
N LEU A 118 -0.98 7.66 21.72
CA LEU A 118 -0.84 8.98 21.11
C LEU A 118 -2.20 9.60 20.75
N GLU A 119 -3.16 8.80 20.27
CA GLU A 119 -4.53 9.27 20.00
C GLU A 119 -5.22 9.77 21.27
N LYS A 120 -5.06 9.05 22.40
CA LYS A 120 -5.59 9.48 23.70
C LYS A 120 -4.93 10.77 24.19
N GLU A 121 -3.61 10.90 24.04
CA GLU A 121 -2.90 12.13 24.41
C GLU A 121 -3.31 13.33 23.55
N LEU A 122 -3.53 13.10 22.26
CA LEU A 122 -4.03 14.12 21.34
C LEU A 122 -5.43 14.59 21.75
N GLU A 123 -6.34 13.65 22.03
CA GLU A 123 -7.69 13.96 22.50
C GLU A 123 -7.66 14.78 23.80
N GLN A 124 -6.84 14.36 24.76
CA GLN A 124 -6.67 15.09 26.03
C GLN A 124 -6.13 16.51 25.80
N SER A 125 -5.13 16.67 24.93
CA SER A 125 -4.56 17.98 24.58
C SER A 125 -5.57 18.90 23.89
N GLN A 126 -6.38 18.35 22.98
CA GLN A 126 -7.46 19.08 22.32
C GLN A 126 -8.52 19.55 23.32
N ASN A 127 -8.92 18.69 24.25
CA ASN A 127 -9.87 19.04 25.31
C ASN A 127 -9.34 20.16 26.22
N ILE A 128 -8.07 20.08 26.63
CA ILE A 128 -7.40 21.15 27.41
C ILE A 128 -7.35 22.45 26.61
N THR A 129 -7.02 22.39 25.32
CA THR A 129 -6.95 23.56 24.45
C THR A 129 -8.31 24.22 24.29
N ALA A 130 -9.38 23.43 24.10
CA ALA A 130 -10.74 23.94 24.01
C ALA A 130 -11.20 24.60 25.32
N GLU A 131 -10.91 23.98 26.47
CA GLU A 131 -11.27 24.53 27.78
C GLU A 131 -10.49 25.81 28.10
N THR A 132 -9.18 25.83 27.84
CA THR A 132 -8.36 27.04 28.03
C THR A 132 -8.78 28.17 27.09
N GLY A 133 -9.17 27.87 25.84
CA GLY A 133 -9.75 28.83 24.91
C GLY A 133 -11.05 29.45 25.43
N LYS A 134 -11.96 28.63 25.99
CA LYS A 134 -13.19 29.13 26.64
C LYS A 134 -12.88 30.03 27.82
N ARG A 135 -11.97 29.62 28.71
CA ARG A 135 -11.55 30.40 29.87
C ARG A 135 -10.94 31.74 29.46
N LEU A 136 -10.11 31.74 28.42
CA LEU A 136 -9.52 32.97 27.89
C LEU A 136 -10.61 33.92 27.37
N SER A 137 -11.57 33.41 26.59
CA SER A 137 -12.69 34.22 26.09
C SER A 137 -13.54 34.83 27.21
N THR A 138 -13.86 34.04 28.25
CA THR A 138 -14.56 34.53 29.44
C THR A 138 -13.77 35.62 30.16
N ALA A 139 -12.47 35.40 30.37
CA ALA A 139 -11.60 36.38 31.02
C ALA A 139 -11.49 37.69 30.21
N MET A 140 -11.40 37.61 28.88
CA MET A 140 -11.40 38.78 28.00
C MET A 140 -12.71 39.56 28.11
N THR A 141 -13.85 38.87 28.19
CA THR A 141 -15.16 39.50 28.38
C THR A 141 -15.24 40.23 29.72
N GLN A 142 -14.80 39.59 30.80
CA GLN A 142 -14.73 40.20 32.13
C GLN A 142 -13.81 41.42 32.18
N ILE A 143 -12.65 41.35 31.52
CA ILE A 143 -11.72 42.49 31.40
C ILE A 143 -12.40 43.66 30.68
N SER A 144 -13.12 43.39 29.59
CA SER A 144 -13.86 44.43 28.86
C SER A 144 -14.93 45.07 29.75
N GLU A 145 -15.73 44.27 30.45
CA GLU A 145 -16.78 44.77 31.37
C GLU A 145 -16.19 45.61 32.50
N LEU A 146 -15.13 45.13 33.16
CA LEU A 146 -14.44 45.87 34.21
C LEU A 146 -13.83 47.17 33.69
N THR A 147 -13.31 47.18 32.46
CA THR A 147 -12.80 48.39 31.82
C THR A 147 -13.92 49.41 31.61
N THR A 148 -15.07 48.98 31.09
CA THR A 148 -16.25 49.86 30.93
C THR A 148 -16.74 50.40 32.28
N GLN A 149 -16.84 49.55 33.30
CA GLN A 149 -17.23 49.96 34.65
C GLN A 149 -16.26 50.97 35.25
N LYS A 150 -14.95 50.73 35.09
CA LYS A 150 -13.90 51.66 35.54
C LYS A 150 -14.08 53.03 34.89
N THR A 151 -14.22 53.11 33.56
CA THR A 151 -14.41 54.38 32.86
C THR A 151 -15.69 55.10 33.29
N ALA A 152 -16.77 54.37 33.53
CA ALA A 152 -18.03 54.94 34.02
C ALA A 152 -17.87 55.52 35.45
N LEU A 153 -17.16 54.82 36.33
CA LEU A 153 -16.85 55.31 37.68
C LEU A 153 -15.94 56.53 37.65
N GLU A 154 -14.91 56.54 36.80
CA GLU A 154 -14.00 57.69 36.62
C GLU A 154 -14.77 58.93 36.15
N THR A 155 -15.71 58.77 35.21
CA THR A 155 -16.57 59.87 34.73
C THR A 155 -17.47 60.38 35.85
N ARG A 156 -18.11 59.48 36.61
CA ARG A 156 -18.98 59.85 37.73
C ARG A 156 -18.22 60.57 38.85
N LEU A 157 -16.98 60.16 39.11
CA LEU A 157 -16.10 60.85 40.07
C LEU A 157 -15.80 62.28 39.59
N SER A 158 -15.42 62.45 38.32
CA SER A 158 -15.18 63.77 37.74
C SER A 158 -16.42 64.68 37.79
N ASP A 159 -17.61 64.15 37.50
CA ASP A 159 -18.87 64.89 37.59
C ASP A 159 -19.17 65.34 39.03
N ARG A 160 -18.91 64.48 40.02
CA ARG A 160 -19.08 64.80 41.44
C ARG A 160 -18.08 65.83 41.92
N ASP A 161 -16.83 65.78 41.48
CA ASP A 161 -15.82 66.79 41.79
C ASP A 161 -16.23 68.16 41.23
N ASN A 162 -16.69 68.20 39.98
CA ASN A 162 -17.21 69.42 39.36
C ASN A 162 -18.42 70.00 40.11
N GLU A 163 -19.33 69.15 40.60
CA GLU A 163 -20.48 69.56 41.41
C GLU A 163 -20.06 70.11 42.77
N LEU A 164 -19.10 69.45 43.45
CA LEU A 164 -18.54 69.93 44.72
C LEU A 164 -17.89 71.30 44.56
N ASP A 165 -17.15 71.52 43.48
CA ASP A 165 -16.52 72.82 43.21
C ASP A 165 -17.55 73.92 42.94
N ARG A 166 -18.64 73.61 42.23
CA ARG A 166 -19.78 74.53 42.06
C ARG A 166 -20.44 74.86 43.39
N MET A 167 -20.77 73.85 44.20
CA MET A 167 -21.36 74.07 45.52
C MET A 167 -20.46 74.90 46.44
N ARG A 168 -19.15 74.66 46.43
CA ARG A 168 -18.16 75.47 47.19
C ARG A 168 -18.15 76.92 46.72
N ALA A 169 -18.20 77.16 45.40
CA ALA A 169 -18.25 78.50 44.84
C ALA A 169 -19.54 79.23 45.24
N ASP A 170 -20.69 78.56 45.15
CA ASP A 170 -21.98 79.12 45.53
C ASP A 170 -22.07 79.39 47.04
N TYR A 171 -21.54 78.49 47.88
CA TYR A 171 -21.44 78.71 49.32
C TYR A 171 -20.60 79.95 49.66
N LYS A 172 -19.48 80.15 48.96
CA LYS A 172 -18.63 81.33 49.13
C LYS A 172 -19.34 82.63 48.71
N LYS A 173 -20.12 82.58 47.62
CA LYS A 173 -20.95 83.73 47.19
C LYS A 173 -22.00 84.05 48.25
N LEU A 174 -22.78 83.06 48.69
CA LEU A 174 -23.81 83.22 49.71
C LEU A 174 -23.24 83.78 51.01
N GLN A 175 -22.08 83.27 51.47
CA GLN A 175 -21.39 83.81 52.64
C GLN A 175 -21.04 85.30 52.47
N THR A 176 -20.55 85.68 51.29
CA THR A 176 -20.21 87.07 50.97
C THR A 176 -21.44 87.98 50.97
N GLU A 177 -22.55 87.51 50.39
CA GLU A 177 -23.83 88.22 50.37
C GLU A 177 -24.38 88.41 51.79
N LEU A 178 -24.37 87.35 52.63
CA LEU A 178 -24.80 87.42 54.03
C LEU A 178 -23.98 88.43 54.83
N ILE A 179 -22.65 88.45 54.66
CA ILE A 179 -21.78 89.45 55.29
C ILE A 179 -22.16 90.87 54.84
N THR A 180 -22.44 91.04 53.56
CA THR A 180 -22.82 92.34 52.99
C THR A 180 -24.15 92.81 53.55
N ILE A 181 -25.16 91.95 53.61
CA ILE A 181 -26.47 92.24 54.22
C ILE A 181 -26.31 92.61 55.70
N ALA A 182 -25.51 91.84 56.45
CA ALA A 182 -25.25 92.12 57.86
C ALA A 182 -24.59 93.50 58.06
N LYS A 183 -23.62 93.87 57.21
CA LYS A 183 -22.99 95.20 57.23
C LYS A 183 -23.97 96.32 56.89
N THR A 184 -24.82 96.13 55.86
CA THR A 184 -25.83 97.13 55.47
C THR A 184 -26.87 97.34 56.56
N LYS A 185 -27.37 96.26 57.19
CA LYS A 185 -28.31 96.33 58.31
C LYS A 185 -27.69 97.03 59.52
N ALA A 186 -26.43 96.73 59.85
CA ALA A 186 -25.71 97.42 60.92
C ALA A 186 -25.51 98.92 60.65
N LYS A 187 -25.37 99.33 59.38
CA LYS A 187 -25.29 100.73 58.99
C LYS A 187 -26.64 101.44 59.09
N GLN A 188 -27.74 100.78 58.68
CA GLN A 188 -29.10 101.33 58.82
C GLN A 188 -29.49 101.55 60.28
N ASN A 189 -29.15 100.62 61.19
CA ASN A 189 -29.40 100.75 62.63
C ASN A 189 -28.58 101.84 63.35
N LYS A 190 -27.60 102.48 62.70
CA LYS A 190 -26.81 103.58 63.27
C LYS A 190 -27.28 104.98 62.85
N VAL A 191 -28.24 105.06 61.93
CA VAL A 191 -28.70 106.33 61.31
C VAL A 191 -30.17 106.63 61.66
N GLY A 192 -30.86 105.75 62.38
CA GLY A 192 -32.14 106.01 63.06
C GLY A 192 -31.94 106.04 64.56
#